data_AF-A0A821IZE8-F1
#
_entry.id   AF-A0A821IZE8-F1
#
_cell.length_a   1.000
_cell.length_b   1.000
_cell.length_c   1.000
_cell.angle_alpha   90.00
_cell.angle_beta   90.00
_cell.angle_gamma   90.00
#
_symmetry.space_group_name_H-M   'P 1'
#
loop_
_entity.id
_entity.type
_entity.pdbx_description
1 polymer ?
#
loop_
_entity_poly.entity_id
_entity_poly.type
_entity_poly.pdbx_seq_one_letter_code
_entity_poly.pdbx_strand_id
1 'polypeptide(L)'
;MNISLLNNSNDDDEQSPYEEVAANISNKDDPTILCLTFRSVFIGILLTCIMSIVSQFFNYRTSPLDINIGLVILLSYMMGEFMSKILPEKFFNITINPGSFSMKEHALITIMATTGTSTVGPIDIITVQRIYYNYYVDHVNAMLFIIVMHLLAFSIAGILKRYLVWPASMIWPKALMTCCLIRTLDIESKIETNKTRWKMTRSKFFWLIVLFQFIWYWFPGYIFPLLSMFSFICMIAPHNIIFSQITGANGLGLGAIGFDWNACIAFFGSPILVPFW
;
A
#
# COMPACT_ATOMS: atom_id res chain seq x y z
N MET A 1 27.49 19.02 -40.48
CA MET A 1 27.40 17.86 -39.56
C MET A 1 26.60 18.34 -38.35
N ASN A 2 25.36 17.85 -38.23
CA ASN A 2 24.31 18.41 -37.38
C ASN A 2 24.63 18.26 -35.88
N ILE A 3 24.83 19.38 -35.19
CA ILE A 3 25.02 19.48 -33.74
C ILE A 3 23.70 19.18 -32.97
N SER A 4 22.56 19.12 -33.67
CA SER A 4 21.26 18.80 -33.08
C SER A 4 21.06 17.32 -32.72
N LEU A 5 21.93 16.40 -33.16
CA LEU A 5 21.81 14.97 -32.83
C LEU A 5 22.52 14.59 -31.52
N LEU A 6 23.40 15.43 -30.97
CA LEU A 6 24.11 15.15 -29.72
C LEU A 6 23.33 15.57 -28.47
N ASN A 7 22.26 16.37 -28.61
CA ASN A 7 21.39 16.71 -27.48
C ASN A 7 20.28 15.68 -27.25
N ASN A 8 19.95 14.84 -28.23
CA ASN A 8 18.93 13.80 -28.05
C ASN A 8 19.49 12.53 -27.38
N SER A 9 20.81 12.30 -27.39
CA SER A 9 21.39 11.09 -26.79
C SER A 9 21.47 11.14 -25.27
N ASN A 10 21.47 12.33 -24.65
CA ASN A 10 21.60 12.45 -23.20
C ASN A 10 20.25 12.36 -22.46
N ASP A 11 19.13 12.64 -23.15
CA ASP A 11 17.79 12.52 -22.55
C ASP A 11 17.31 11.05 -22.50
N ASP A 12 17.80 10.20 -23.40
CA ASP A 12 17.48 8.76 -23.43
C ASP A 12 18.28 7.97 -22.38
N ASP A 13 19.45 8.47 -21.95
CA ASP A 13 20.32 7.83 -20.94
C ASP A 13 19.83 8.05 -19.49
N GLU A 14 18.98 9.06 -19.25
CA GLU A 14 18.35 9.30 -17.93
C GLU A 14 17.04 8.52 -17.73
N GLN A 15 16.57 7.80 -18.75
CA GLN A 15 15.33 7.05 -18.69
C GLN A 15 15.53 5.69 -18.02
N SER A 16 14.54 5.29 -17.21
CA SER A 16 14.57 3.96 -16.59
C SER A 16 14.68 2.88 -17.68
N PRO A 17 15.53 1.84 -17.48
CA PRO A 17 15.64 0.72 -18.41
C PRO A 17 14.34 -0.09 -18.54
N TYR A 18 13.45 0.04 -17.55
CA TYR A 18 12.13 -0.59 -17.54
C TYR A 18 11.06 0.38 -18.02
N GLU A 19 10.33 -0.03 -19.06
CA GLU A 19 9.26 0.75 -19.67
C GLU A 19 8.12 1.07 -18.70
N GLU A 20 7.81 0.16 -17.78
CA GLU A 20 6.73 0.35 -16.80
C GLU A 20 7.05 1.48 -15.83
N VAL A 21 8.32 1.64 -15.46
CA VAL A 21 8.77 2.71 -14.58
C VAL A 21 8.84 4.03 -15.37
N ALA A 22 9.41 3.99 -16.58
CA ALA A 22 9.52 5.13 -17.48
C ALA A 22 8.16 5.75 -17.86
N ALA A 23 7.12 4.92 -18.03
CA ALA A 23 5.78 5.38 -18.38
C ALA A 23 5.05 6.05 -17.20
N ASN A 24 5.39 5.66 -15.96
CA ASN A 24 4.64 6.06 -14.78
C ASN A 24 5.35 7.09 -13.91
N ILE A 25 6.67 7.25 -14.01
CA ILE A 25 7.45 8.16 -13.18
C ILE A 25 8.17 9.16 -14.08
N SER A 26 8.13 10.44 -13.71
CA SER A 26 8.88 11.49 -14.40
C SER A 26 10.32 11.51 -13.89
N ASN A 27 11.29 11.58 -14.79
CA ASN A 27 12.71 11.71 -14.41
C ASN A 27 13.05 13.10 -13.87
N LYS A 28 12.20 14.10 -14.16
CA LYS A 28 12.36 15.48 -13.70
C LYS A 28 11.68 15.68 -12.36
N ASP A 29 12.47 16.09 -11.36
CA ASP A 29 12.00 16.55 -10.05
C ASP A 29 12.11 18.07 -9.93
N ASP A 30 11.15 18.69 -9.23
CA ASP A 30 11.19 20.11 -8.89
C ASP A 30 11.57 20.26 -7.39
N PRO A 31 12.79 20.73 -7.07
CA PRO A 31 13.26 20.83 -5.70
C PRO A 31 12.57 21.95 -4.89
N THR A 32 11.80 22.83 -5.54
CA THR A 32 11.13 23.97 -4.87
C THR A 32 9.84 23.58 -4.15
N ILE A 33 9.26 22.43 -4.50
CA ILE A 33 8.01 21.94 -3.90
C ILE A 33 8.28 21.44 -2.47
N LEU A 34 7.53 21.99 -1.50
CA LEU A 34 7.62 21.63 -0.10
C LEU A 34 7.07 20.22 0.16
N CYS A 35 7.84 19.39 0.87
CA CYS A 35 7.44 18.03 1.27
C CYS A 35 6.98 17.98 2.74
N LEU A 36 7.75 18.64 3.61
CA LEU A 36 7.57 18.61 5.05
C LEU A 36 6.76 19.85 5.48
N THR A 37 5.46 19.65 5.69
CA THR A 37 4.55 20.69 6.16
C THR A 37 3.86 20.21 7.43
N PHE A 38 3.25 21.13 8.17
CA PHE A 38 2.47 20.75 9.35
C PHE A 38 1.36 19.75 9.00
N ARG A 39 0.67 19.96 7.88
CA ARG A 39 -0.38 19.09 7.37
C ARG A 39 0.14 17.68 7.09
N SER A 40 1.29 17.53 6.39
CA SER A 40 1.81 16.20 6.07
C SER A 40 2.25 15.42 7.30
N VAL A 41 2.87 16.08 8.28
CA VAL A 41 3.25 15.45 9.55
C VAL A 41 2.02 15.07 10.37
N PHE A 42 1.05 15.98 10.52
CA PHE A 42 -0.15 15.74 11.32
C PHE A 42 -1.00 14.59 10.75
N ILE A 43 -1.31 14.63 9.45
CA ILE A 43 -2.08 13.57 8.79
C ILE A 43 -1.29 12.26 8.79
N GLY A 44 0.02 12.30 8.52
CA GLY A 44 0.88 11.13 8.55
C GLY A 44 0.87 10.42 9.91
N ILE A 45 1.06 11.16 11.01
CA ILE A 45 1.03 10.60 12.36
C ILE A 45 -0.35 10.03 12.69
N LEU A 46 -1.41 10.80 12.41
CA LEU A 46 -2.78 10.39 12.70
C LEU A 46 -3.14 9.08 11.98
N LEU A 47 -2.87 9.00 10.66
CA LEU A 47 -3.12 7.78 9.90
C LEU A 47 -2.25 6.63 10.39
N THR A 48 -0.98 6.85 10.69
CA THR A 48 -0.08 5.81 11.20
C THR A 48 -0.59 5.23 12.52
N CYS A 49 -1.06 6.08 13.46
CA CYS A 49 -1.61 5.63 14.74
C CYS A 49 -2.89 4.80 14.55
N ILE A 50 -3.84 5.27 13.74
CA ILE A 50 -5.09 4.55 13.47
C ILE A 50 -4.79 3.19 12.84
N MET A 51 -3.94 3.18 11.81
CA MET A 51 -3.60 1.97 11.07
C MET A 51 -2.87 0.97 11.96
N SER A 52 -1.93 1.42 12.79
CA SER A 52 -1.20 0.53 13.71
C SER A 52 -2.12 -0.13 14.74
N ILE A 53 -3.08 0.60 15.31
CA ILE A 53 -4.08 0.05 16.24
C ILE A 53 -4.92 -1.02 15.54
N VAL A 54 -5.43 -0.71 14.35
CA VAL A 54 -6.31 -1.60 13.59
C VAL A 54 -5.55 -2.85 13.15
N SER A 55 -4.37 -2.70 12.56
CA SER A 55 -3.52 -3.82 12.13
C SER A 55 -3.12 -4.72 13.30
N GLN A 56 -2.68 -4.15 14.42
CA GLN A 56 -2.29 -4.95 15.58
C GLN A 56 -3.49 -5.68 16.22
N PHE A 57 -4.67 -5.06 16.23
CA PHE A 57 -5.89 -5.69 16.71
C PHE A 57 -6.32 -6.88 15.85
N PHE A 58 -6.27 -6.75 14.53
CA PHE A 58 -6.67 -7.82 13.61
C PHE A 58 -5.67 -8.97 13.53
N ASN A 59 -4.39 -8.72 13.85
CA ASN A 59 -3.35 -9.76 13.78
C ASN A 59 -3.56 -10.92 14.76
N TYR A 60 -4.15 -10.65 15.94
CA TYR A 60 -4.48 -11.71 16.90
C TYR A 60 -5.76 -12.49 16.56
N ARG A 61 -6.43 -12.17 15.43
CA ARG A 61 -7.57 -12.94 14.96
C ARG A 61 -7.12 -14.15 14.14
N THR A 62 -7.93 -15.20 14.18
CA THR A 62 -7.75 -16.42 13.37
C THR A 62 -7.77 -16.16 11.86
N SER A 63 -8.38 -15.05 11.44
CA SER A 63 -8.38 -14.56 10.06
C SER A 63 -7.94 -13.08 10.09
N PRO A 64 -6.64 -12.81 9.93
CA PRO A 64 -6.14 -11.44 9.93
C PRO A 64 -6.69 -10.67 8.74
N LEU A 65 -6.98 -9.39 8.94
CA LEU A 65 -7.38 -8.47 7.88
C LEU A 65 -6.20 -7.55 7.57
N ASP A 66 -5.66 -7.65 6.38
CA ASP A 66 -4.63 -6.74 5.88
C ASP A 66 -5.28 -5.52 5.22
N ILE A 67 -4.85 -4.34 5.64
CA ILE A 67 -5.41 -3.10 5.10
C ILE A 67 -4.70 -2.73 3.81
N ASN A 68 -5.48 -2.53 2.74
CA ASN A 68 -4.95 -2.20 1.43
C ASN A 68 -4.34 -0.79 1.40
N ILE A 69 -3.10 -0.68 0.90
CA ILE A 69 -2.37 0.60 0.81
C ILE A 69 -3.07 1.64 -0.06
N GLY A 70 -3.81 1.21 -1.09
CA GLY A 70 -4.58 2.10 -1.97
C GLY A 70 -5.67 2.87 -1.22
N LEU A 71 -6.29 2.27 -0.19
CA LEU A 71 -7.27 2.95 0.65
C LEU A 71 -6.62 4.07 1.47
N VAL A 72 -5.41 3.82 1.98
CA VAL A 72 -4.62 4.81 2.72
C VAL A 72 -4.22 5.98 1.82
N ILE A 73 -3.84 5.70 0.57
CA ILE A 73 -3.48 6.71 -0.43
C ILE A 73 -4.69 7.59 -0.77
N LEU A 74 -5.87 6.99 -0.95
CA LEU A 74 -7.10 7.75 -1.22
C LEU A 74 -7.52 8.60 -0.02
N LEU A 75 -7.51 8.03 1.18
CA LEU A 75 -7.90 8.73 2.41
C LEU A 75 -6.93 9.89 2.72
N SER A 76 -5.63 9.65 2.58
CA SER A 76 -4.60 10.71 2.75
C SER A 76 -4.76 11.83 1.75
N TYR A 77 -5.12 11.54 0.50
CA TYR A 77 -5.42 12.55 -0.51
C TYR A 77 -6.64 13.40 -0.12
N MET A 78 -7.75 12.75 0.27
CA MET A 78 -8.97 13.44 0.69
C MET A 78 -8.74 14.33 1.92
N MET A 79 -8.02 13.83 2.93
CA MET A 79 -7.67 14.58 4.13
C MET A 79 -6.70 15.73 3.82
N GLY A 80 -5.74 15.51 2.92
CA GLY A 80 -4.77 16.51 2.47
C GLY A 80 -5.43 17.70 1.77
N GLU A 81 -6.29 17.43 0.80
CA GLU A 81 -7.09 18.44 0.09
C GLU A 81 -8.10 19.15 0.99
N PHE A 82 -8.70 18.44 1.93
CA PHE A 82 -9.63 19.04 2.89
C PHE A 82 -8.91 20.00 3.84
N MET A 83 -7.77 19.56 4.39
CA MET A 83 -6.95 20.38 5.28
C MET A 83 -6.29 21.55 4.53
N SER A 84 -5.99 21.43 3.23
CA SER A 84 -5.49 22.56 2.44
C SER A 84 -6.49 23.71 2.31
N LYS A 85 -7.79 23.42 2.31
CA LYS A 85 -8.86 24.42 2.18
C LYS A 85 -9.28 25.05 3.51
N ILE A 86 -9.10 24.33 4.62
CA ILE A 86 -9.57 24.79 5.94
C ILE A 86 -8.48 25.53 6.72
N LEU A 87 -7.21 25.19 6.51
CA LEU A 87 -6.14 25.68 7.35
C LEU A 87 -5.76 27.12 6.97
N PRO A 88 -5.63 28.05 7.95
CA PRO A 88 -5.22 29.42 7.68
C PRO A 88 -3.77 29.47 7.17
N GLU A 89 -3.48 30.43 6.28
CA GLU A 89 -2.15 30.61 5.69
C GLU A 89 -1.06 30.86 6.75
N LYS A 90 -1.37 31.69 7.75
CA LYS A 90 -0.45 32.02 8.85
C LYS A 90 -1.15 31.92 10.20
N PHE A 91 -0.44 31.40 11.18
CA PHE A 91 -0.85 31.38 12.57
C PHE A 91 0.34 31.85 13.42
N PHE A 92 0.19 32.96 14.14
CA PHE A 92 1.25 33.55 14.99
C PHE A 92 2.62 33.66 14.27
N ASN A 93 2.65 34.26 13.08
CA ASN A 93 3.83 34.43 12.20
C ASN A 93 4.45 33.15 11.60
N ILE A 94 3.91 31.96 11.88
CA ILE A 94 4.33 30.72 11.24
C ILE A 94 3.40 30.44 10.06
N THR A 95 3.95 30.23 8.87
CA THR A 95 3.19 29.79 7.69
C THR A 95 2.82 28.32 7.87
N ILE A 96 1.58 28.04 8.27
CA ILE A 96 1.11 26.66 8.49
C ILE A 96 0.62 26.05 7.18
N ASN A 97 0.01 26.86 6.31
CA ASN A 97 -0.50 26.41 5.02
C ASN A 97 0.25 27.12 3.88
N PRO A 98 1.29 26.49 3.30
CA PRO A 98 2.10 27.11 2.25
C PRO A 98 1.41 27.14 0.88
N GLY A 99 0.27 26.45 0.71
CA GLY A 99 -0.47 26.43 -0.54
C GLY A 99 -1.26 25.15 -0.78
N SER A 100 -1.54 24.87 -2.06
CA SER A 100 -2.26 23.67 -2.51
C SER A 100 -1.56 22.38 -2.09
N PHE A 101 -2.33 21.29 -2.03
CA PHE A 101 -1.79 20.00 -1.65
C PHE A 101 -0.83 19.47 -2.73
N SER A 102 0.41 19.20 -2.33
CA SER A 102 1.45 18.77 -3.26
C SER A 102 1.60 17.25 -3.28
N MET A 103 2.05 16.73 -4.43
CA MET A 103 2.40 15.31 -4.59
C MET A 103 3.46 14.84 -3.57
N LYS A 104 4.40 15.72 -3.19
CA LYS A 104 5.48 15.40 -2.23
C LYS A 104 4.95 15.26 -0.80
N GLU A 105 4.04 16.13 -0.38
CA GLU A 105 3.33 15.97 0.89
C GLU A 105 2.52 14.66 0.91
N HIS A 106 1.84 14.33 -0.19
CA HIS A 106 1.08 13.08 -0.31
C HIS A 106 1.97 11.84 -0.22
N ALA A 107 3.11 11.86 -0.91
CA ALA A 107 4.11 10.79 -0.82
C ALA A 107 4.65 10.63 0.60
N LEU A 108 4.95 11.73 1.31
CA LEU A 108 5.43 11.68 2.68
C LEU A 108 4.38 11.09 3.64
N ILE A 109 3.12 11.54 3.56
CA ILE A 109 2.01 10.98 4.35
C ILE A 109 1.87 9.49 4.09
N THR A 110 1.92 9.09 2.81
CA THR A 110 1.78 7.69 2.41
C THR A 110 2.90 6.84 3.02
N ILE A 111 4.17 7.27 2.90
CA ILE A 111 5.31 6.57 3.49
C ILE A 111 5.13 6.40 5.00
N MET A 112 4.73 7.45 5.72
CA MET A 112 4.47 7.36 7.16
C MET A 112 3.37 6.33 7.44
N ALA A 113 2.21 6.45 6.77
CA ALA A 113 1.08 5.57 7.01
C ALA A 113 1.34 4.11 6.62
N THR A 114 2.20 3.84 5.62
CA THR A 114 2.61 2.46 5.25
C THR A 114 3.27 1.72 6.41
N THR A 115 4.00 2.43 7.29
CA THR A 115 4.63 1.81 8.46
C THR A 115 3.62 1.35 9.51
N GLY A 116 2.43 1.95 9.51
CA GLY A 116 1.33 1.57 10.40
C GLY A 116 0.47 0.43 9.88
N THR A 117 0.58 0.03 8.59
CA THR A 117 -0.25 -1.04 8.04
C THR A 117 0.25 -2.43 8.41
N SER A 118 1.54 -2.56 8.74
CA SER A 118 2.17 -3.81 9.17
C SER A 118 2.14 -3.99 10.68
N THR A 119 2.14 -5.25 11.12
CA THR A 119 2.22 -5.59 12.54
C THR A 119 3.65 -5.56 13.04
N VAL A 120 3.78 -5.36 14.35
CA VAL A 120 5.09 -5.19 14.99
C VAL A 120 5.68 -6.56 15.30
N GLY A 121 6.50 -7.13 14.42
CA GLY A 121 7.10 -8.46 14.63
C GLY A 121 7.71 -8.73 16.02
N PRO A 122 8.45 -7.79 16.64
CA PRO A 122 8.97 -7.97 18.01
C PRO A 122 7.91 -8.22 19.10
N ILE A 123 6.65 -7.83 18.88
CA ILE A 123 5.56 -8.08 19.84
C ILE A 123 5.23 -9.56 19.95
N ASP A 124 5.44 -10.34 18.88
CA ASP A 124 5.16 -11.77 18.87
C ASP A 124 6.12 -12.52 19.80
N ILE A 125 7.37 -12.06 19.90
CA ILE A 125 8.36 -12.61 20.83
C ILE A 125 7.89 -12.41 22.28
N ILE A 126 7.42 -11.21 22.63
CA ILE A 126 6.91 -10.88 23.97
C ILE A 126 5.64 -11.70 24.26
N THR A 127 4.75 -11.84 23.28
CA THR A 127 3.51 -12.62 23.41
C THR A 127 3.79 -14.10 23.62
N VAL A 128 4.75 -14.68 22.87
CA VAL A 128 5.17 -16.08 23.06
C VAL A 128 5.81 -16.28 24.44
N GLN A 129 6.68 -15.37 24.89
CA GLN A 129 7.26 -15.41 26.24
C GLN A 129 6.19 -15.38 27.34
N ARG A 130 5.15 -14.56 27.16
CA ARG A 130 4.05 -14.47 28.12
C ARG A 130 3.18 -15.72 28.13
N ILE A 131 2.77 -16.23 26.96
CA ILE A 131 1.80 -17.34 26.84
C ILE A 131 2.45 -18.70 27.13
N TYR A 132 3.61 -18.98 26.52
CA TYR A 132 4.22 -20.32 26.58
C TYR A 132 5.22 -20.47 27.72
N TYR A 133 5.93 -19.40 28.08
CA TYR A 133 6.98 -19.45 29.10
C TYR A 133 6.56 -18.85 30.45
N ASN A 134 5.33 -18.33 30.56
CA ASN A 134 4.80 -17.65 31.75
C ASN A 134 5.72 -16.55 32.30
N TYR A 135 6.52 -15.93 31.43
CA TYR A 135 7.47 -14.89 31.81
C TYR A 135 6.83 -13.51 31.58
N TYR A 136 6.74 -12.71 32.63
CA TYR A 136 6.17 -11.37 32.55
C TYR A 136 7.25 -10.32 32.33
N VAL A 137 7.24 -9.71 31.15
CA VAL A 137 8.03 -8.51 30.85
C VAL A 137 7.21 -7.28 31.23
N ASP A 138 7.82 -6.35 31.96
CA ASP A 138 7.21 -5.06 32.26
C ASP A 138 6.98 -4.24 30.98
N HIS A 139 5.93 -3.42 30.96
CA HIS A 139 5.50 -2.67 29.78
C HIS A 139 6.57 -1.69 29.28
N VAL A 140 7.32 -1.06 30.18
CA VAL A 140 8.39 -0.12 29.80
C VAL A 140 9.53 -0.87 29.12
N ASN A 141 9.93 -2.02 29.67
CA ASN A 141 10.97 -2.86 29.10
C ASN A 141 10.55 -3.44 27.74
N ALA A 142 9.28 -3.83 27.60
CA ALA A 142 8.71 -4.28 26.34
C ALA A 142 8.73 -3.17 25.28
N MET A 143 8.34 -1.94 25.63
CA MET A 143 8.37 -0.79 24.72
C MET A 143 9.80 -0.45 24.28
N LEU A 144 10.74 -0.42 25.22
CA LEU A 144 12.16 -0.17 24.92
C LEU A 144 12.73 -1.24 23.99
N PHE A 145 12.42 -2.51 24.24
CA PHE A 145 12.83 -3.63 23.39
C PHE A 145 12.30 -3.46 21.95
N ILE A 146 11.02 -3.12 21.80
CA ILE A 146 10.41 -2.86 20.49
C ILE A 146 11.10 -1.69 19.78
N ILE A 147 11.39 -0.59 20.48
CA ILE A 147 12.07 0.57 19.89
C ILE A 147 13.47 0.19 19.41
N VAL A 148 14.25 -0.53 20.22
CA VAL A 148 15.61 -0.97 19.86
C VAL A 148 15.59 -1.85 18.62
N MET A 149 14.66 -2.80 18.55
CA MET A 149 14.52 -3.69 17.38
C MET A 149 14.20 -2.92 16.10
N HIS A 150 13.35 -1.88 16.15
CA HIS A 150 13.05 -1.05 14.98
C HIS A 150 14.23 -0.16 14.58
N LEU A 151 14.92 0.46 15.54
CA LEU A 151 16.10 1.27 15.25
C LEU A 151 17.19 0.44 14.59
N LEU A 152 17.39 -0.81 15.03
CA LEU A 152 18.31 -1.75 14.41
C LEU A 152 17.88 -2.08 12.97
N ALA A 153 16.59 -2.37 12.75
CA ALA A 153 16.07 -2.65 11.41
C ALA A 153 16.26 -1.46 10.45
N PHE A 154 15.92 -0.23 10.87
CA PHE A 154 16.11 0.98 10.05
C PHE A 154 17.60 1.27 9.79
N SER A 155 18.48 0.96 10.74
CA SER A 155 19.93 1.10 10.56
C SER A 155 20.46 0.18 9.46
N ILE A 156 20.05 -1.09 9.47
CA ILE A 156 20.44 -2.06 8.44
C ILE A 156 19.84 -1.67 7.08
N ALA A 157 18.57 -1.26 7.04
CA ALA A 157 17.92 -0.79 5.81
C ALA A 157 18.66 0.42 5.20
N GLY A 158 19.14 1.35 6.05
CA GLY A 158 19.94 2.49 5.63
C GLY A 158 21.26 2.10 4.96
N ILE A 159 21.97 1.10 5.50
CA ILE A 159 23.23 0.58 4.93
C ILE A 159 22.97 -0.11 3.58
N LEU A 160 21.89 -0.91 3.50
CA LEU A 160 21.55 -1.67 2.29
C LEU A 160 20.92 -0.82 1.18
N LYS A 161 20.46 0.41 1.46
CA LYS A 161 19.88 1.33 0.47
C LYS A 161 20.76 1.49 -0.78
N ARG A 162 22.08 1.55 -0.60
CA ARG A 162 23.05 1.67 -1.71
C ARG A 162 22.98 0.51 -2.71
N TYR A 163 22.66 -0.68 -2.23
CA TYR A 163 22.64 -1.91 -3.03
C TYR A 163 21.24 -2.29 -3.52
N LEU A 164 20.21 -1.96 -2.74
CA LEU A 164 18.83 -2.38 -3.02
C LEU A 164 17.97 -1.31 -3.71
N VAL A 165 18.36 -0.04 -3.65
CA VAL A 165 17.50 1.08 -4.12
C VAL A 165 18.16 1.92 -5.22
N TRP A 166 19.45 2.22 -5.12
CA TRP A 166 20.12 3.07 -6.12
C TRP A 166 20.36 2.41 -7.49
N PRO A 167 20.63 1.10 -7.62
CA PRO A 167 20.79 0.49 -8.93
C PRO A 167 19.48 0.53 -9.73
N ALA A 168 19.51 1.05 -10.96
CA ALA A 168 18.33 1.13 -11.84
C ALA A 168 17.74 -0.24 -12.21
N SER A 169 18.52 -1.32 -12.06
CA SER A 169 18.06 -2.71 -12.24
C SER A 169 17.17 -3.24 -11.11
N MET A 170 17.12 -2.57 -9.95
CA MET A 170 16.31 -2.98 -8.80
C MET A 170 14.91 -2.35 -8.88
N ILE A 171 13.91 -3.11 -9.35
CA ILE A 171 12.52 -2.69 -9.32
C ILE A 171 11.81 -3.20 -8.06
N TRP A 172 11.00 -2.31 -7.47
CA TRP A 172 10.10 -2.64 -6.38
C TRP A 172 8.63 -2.46 -6.82
N PRO A 173 7.96 -3.49 -7.36
CA PRO A 173 6.62 -3.36 -7.95
C PRO A 173 5.56 -2.78 -7.00
N LYS A 174 5.59 -3.17 -5.71
CA LYS A 174 4.68 -2.62 -4.68
C LYS A 174 4.88 -1.11 -4.48
N ALA A 175 6.12 -0.65 -4.50
CA ALA A 175 6.45 0.77 -4.41
C ALA A 175 6.06 1.51 -5.70
N LEU A 176 6.33 0.90 -6.87
CA LEU A 176 5.94 1.46 -8.17
C LEU A 176 4.45 1.74 -8.24
N MET A 177 3.59 0.77 -7.87
CA MET A 177 2.14 0.97 -7.81
C MET A 177 1.76 2.15 -6.91
N THR A 178 2.37 2.28 -5.74
CA THR A 178 2.11 3.37 -4.80
C THR A 178 2.44 4.72 -5.44
N CYS A 179 3.59 4.82 -6.12
CA CYS A 179 3.97 6.01 -6.88
C CYS A 179 3.01 6.31 -8.04
N CYS A 180 2.61 5.30 -8.81
CA CYS A 180 1.66 5.45 -9.92
C CYS A 180 0.31 5.99 -9.43
N LEU A 181 -0.19 5.48 -8.30
CA LEU A 181 -1.48 5.90 -7.75
C LEU A 181 -1.44 7.35 -7.26
N ILE A 182 -0.40 7.72 -6.49
CA ILE A 182 -0.19 9.10 -6.03
C ILE A 182 -0.11 10.06 -7.23
N ARG A 183 0.66 9.71 -8.26
CA ARG A 183 0.80 10.52 -9.48
C ARG A 183 -0.53 10.65 -10.22
N THR A 184 -1.29 9.56 -10.34
CA THR A 184 -2.57 9.57 -11.04
C THR A 184 -3.58 10.49 -10.35
N LEU A 185 -3.62 10.49 -9.02
CA LEU A 185 -4.49 11.36 -8.23
C LEU A 185 -4.09 12.85 -8.35
N ASP A 186 -2.79 13.16 -8.32
CA ASP A 186 -2.29 14.53 -8.52
C ASP A 186 -2.52 15.05 -9.95
N ILE A 187 -2.42 14.19 -10.96
CA ILE A 187 -2.72 14.58 -12.35
C ILE A 187 -4.23 14.82 -12.53
N GLU A 188 -5.09 13.99 -11.94
CA GLU A 188 -6.54 14.16 -12.03
C GLU A 188 -7.02 15.48 -11.39
N SER A 189 -6.33 15.97 -10.35
CA SER A 189 -6.64 17.26 -9.72
C SER A 189 -6.26 18.46 -10.59
N LYS A 190 -5.23 18.32 -11.43
CA LYS A 190 -4.69 19.40 -12.27
C LYS A 190 -5.26 19.45 -13.68
N ILE A 191 -5.70 18.30 -14.21
CA ILE A 191 -6.29 18.24 -15.55
C ILE A 191 -7.80 18.39 -15.45
N GLU A 192 -8.27 19.64 -15.42
CA GLU A 192 -9.63 19.94 -15.86
C GLU A 192 -9.71 19.62 -17.36
N THR A 193 -10.42 18.55 -17.70
CA THR A 193 -10.93 18.29 -19.05
C THR A 193 -9.89 18.23 -20.18
N ASN A 194 -9.21 17.08 -20.33
CA ASN A 194 -8.68 16.71 -21.65
C ASN A 194 -9.40 15.47 -22.19
N LYS A 195 -9.93 15.63 -23.40
CA LYS A 195 -10.77 14.68 -24.14
C LYS A 195 -10.05 13.35 -24.33
N THR A 196 -10.21 12.42 -23.40
CA THR A 196 -9.88 11.02 -23.64
C THR A 196 -10.91 10.41 -24.60
N ARG A 197 -10.47 9.45 -25.43
CA ARG A 197 -11.31 8.67 -26.37
C ARG A 197 -12.56 8.04 -25.70
N TRP A 198 -12.51 7.86 -24.38
CA TRP A 198 -13.58 7.33 -23.55
C TRP A 198 -14.43 8.45 -22.93
N LYS A 199 -15.76 8.34 -23.05
CA LYS A 199 -16.74 9.32 -22.52
C LYS A 199 -16.83 9.35 -20.99
N MET A 200 -16.29 8.36 -20.29
CA MET A 200 -16.40 8.24 -18.83
C MET A 200 -15.16 8.80 -18.14
N THR A 201 -15.37 9.68 -17.15
CA THR A 201 -14.28 10.19 -16.32
C THR A 201 -13.72 9.09 -15.42
N ARG A 202 -12.42 9.17 -15.08
CA ARG A 202 -11.72 8.18 -14.25
C ARG A 202 -12.39 8.02 -12.88
N SER A 203 -12.74 9.12 -12.21
CA SER A 203 -13.52 9.09 -10.96
C SER A 203 -14.88 8.37 -11.07
N LYS A 204 -15.64 8.54 -12.18
CA LYS A 204 -16.92 7.81 -12.37
C LYS A 204 -16.70 6.30 -12.52
N PHE A 205 -15.67 5.91 -13.26
CA PHE A 205 -15.30 4.51 -13.42
C PHE A 205 -14.85 3.89 -12.08
N PHE A 206 -14.07 4.63 -11.29
CA PHE A 206 -13.67 4.22 -9.94
C PHE A 206 -14.89 3.94 -9.06
N TRP A 207 -15.83 4.89 -8.95
CA TRP A 207 -17.03 4.71 -8.12
C TRP A 207 -17.94 3.58 -8.62
N LEU A 208 -18.04 3.38 -9.93
CA LEU A 208 -18.76 2.25 -10.51
C LEU A 208 -18.17 0.91 -10.06
N ILE A 209 -16.84 0.77 -10.13
CA ILE A 209 -16.15 -0.45 -9.68
C ILE A 209 -16.30 -0.64 -8.16
N VAL A 210 -16.17 0.43 -7.38
CA VAL A 210 -16.35 0.37 -5.92
C VAL A 210 -17.74 -0.13 -5.57
N LEU A 211 -18.78 0.38 -6.23
CA LEU A 211 -20.16 -0.09 -6.02
C LEU A 211 -20.35 -1.54 -6.47
N PHE A 212 -19.79 -1.91 -7.62
CA PHE A 212 -19.84 -3.28 -8.11
C PHE A 212 -19.17 -4.24 -7.12
N GLN A 213 -17.96 -3.93 -6.65
CA GLN A 213 -17.23 -4.73 -5.68
C GLN A 213 -17.94 -4.78 -4.32
N PHE A 214 -18.53 -3.66 -3.88
CA PHE A 214 -19.32 -3.61 -2.66
C PHE A 214 -20.50 -4.59 -2.74
N ILE A 215 -21.24 -4.61 -3.86
CA ILE A 215 -22.35 -5.54 -4.06
C ILE A 215 -21.84 -6.98 -4.20
N TRP A 216 -20.77 -7.18 -4.99
CA TRP A 216 -20.18 -8.50 -5.22
C TRP A 216 -19.71 -9.13 -3.92
N TYR A 217 -19.17 -8.38 -2.96
CA TYR A 217 -18.70 -8.89 -1.67
C TYR A 217 -19.78 -9.67 -0.88
N TRP A 218 -21.06 -9.28 -0.98
CA TRP A 218 -22.15 -9.97 -0.29
C TRP A 218 -22.44 -11.35 -0.88
N PHE A 219 -22.10 -11.57 -2.16
CA PHE A 219 -22.36 -12.83 -2.85
C PHE A 219 -21.53 -14.00 -2.29
N PRO A 220 -20.18 -13.99 -2.35
CA PRO A 220 -19.38 -15.04 -1.75
C PRO A 220 -19.36 -14.95 -0.22
N GLY A 221 -19.61 -13.77 0.37
CA GLY A 221 -19.55 -13.60 1.82
C GLY A 221 -20.79 -14.11 2.58
N TYR A 222 -21.99 -14.02 1.98
CA TYR A 222 -23.24 -14.31 2.69
C TYR A 222 -24.25 -15.14 1.89
N ILE A 223 -24.47 -14.79 0.61
CA ILE A 223 -25.53 -15.42 -0.20
C ILE A 223 -25.13 -16.83 -0.63
N PHE A 224 -23.88 -17.01 -1.09
CA PHE A 224 -23.38 -18.28 -1.59
C PHE A 224 -21.90 -18.49 -1.22
N PRO A 225 -21.61 -18.93 0.01
CA PRO A 225 -20.25 -19.11 0.52
C PRO A 225 -19.37 -20.08 -0.30
N LEU A 226 -19.99 -21.03 -1.02
CA LEU A 226 -19.27 -21.96 -1.89
C LEU A 226 -18.52 -21.24 -3.04
N LEU A 227 -18.93 -20.02 -3.41
CA LEU A 227 -18.22 -19.21 -4.42
C LEU A 227 -16.86 -18.70 -3.92
N SER A 228 -16.64 -18.64 -2.60
CA SER A 228 -15.40 -18.11 -2.04
C SER A 228 -14.22 -19.04 -2.31
N MET A 229 -14.40 -20.35 -2.09
CA MET A 229 -13.41 -21.39 -2.40
C MET A 229 -14.12 -22.64 -2.90
N PHE A 230 -14.12 -22.84 -4.21
CA PHE A 230 -14.71 -24.01 -4.84
C PHE A 230 -13.62 -25.02 -5.22
N SER A 231 -13.70 -26.24 -4.66
CA SER A 231 -12.80 -27.33 -5.03
C SER A 231 -13.61 -28.49 -5.60
N PHE A 232 -13.48 -28.69 -6.91
CA PHE A 232 -14.21 -29.73 -7.64
C PHE A 232 -13.89 -31.15 -7.11
N ILE A 233 -12.64 -31.38 -6.71
CA ILE A 233 -12.16 -32.67 -6.21
C ILE A 233 -12.74 -32.97 -4.83
N CYS A 234 -12.82 -31.98 -3.94
CA CYS A 234 -13.49 -32.12 -2.65
C CYS A 234 -15.01 -32.33 -2.78
N MET A 235 -15.62 -31.84 -3.86
CA MET A 235 -17.05 -32.06 -4.14
C MET A 235 -17.34 -33.52 -4.57
N ILE A 236 -16.46 -34.13 -5.36
CA ILE A 236 -16.64 -35.52 -5.83
C ILE A 236 -16.46 -36.53 -4.68
N ALA A 237 -15.48 -36.32 -3.81
CA ALA A 237 -15.13 -37.26 -2.76
C ALA A 237 -14.95 -36.54 -1.40
N PRO A 238 -16.07 -36.08 -0.77
CA PRO A 238 -16.02 -35.24 0.43
C PRO A 238 -15.47 -35.95 1.68
N HIS A 239 -15.54 -37.28 1.73
CA HIS A 239 -15.09 -38.07 2.88
C HIS A 239 -13.64 -38.54 2.78
N ASN A 240 -12.94 -38.26 1.67
CA ASN A 240 -11.55 -38.69 1.51
C ASN A 240 -10.60 -37.64 2.11
N ILE A 241 -9.92 -38.04 3.19
CA ILE A 241 -8.98 -37.19 3.94
C ILE A 241 -7.80 -36.74 3.05
N ILE A 242 -7.32 -37.61 2.15
CA ILE A 242 -6.20 -37.29 1.25
C ILE A 242 -6.60 -36.18 0.28
N PHE A 243 -7.79 -36.27 -0.31
CA PHE A 243 -8.27 -35.23 -1.21
C PHE A 243 -8.59 -33.92 -0.49
N SER A 244 -9.14 -33.98 0.73
CA SER A 244 -9.35 -32.78 1.55
C SER A 244 -8.04 -32.08 1.91
N GLN A 245 -6.96 -32.84 2.17
CA GLN A 245 -5.63 -32.27 2.43
C GLN A 245 -4.98 -31.68 1.18
N ILE A 246 -5.18 -32.26 0.00
CA ILE A 246 -4.57 -31.78 -1.25
C ILE A 246 -5.33 -30.57 -1.81
N THR A 247 -6.66 -30.62 -1.83
CA THR A 247 -7.49 -29.67 -2.60
C THR A 247 -8.47 -28.88 -1.73
N GLY A 248 -8.54 -29.14 -0.43
CA GLY A 248 -9.48 -28.49 0.48
C GLY A 248 -9.03 -27.10 0.92
N ALA A 249 -9.99 -26.30 1.40
CA ALA A 249 -9.76 -24.93 1.87
C ALA A 249 -8.83 -24.86 3.11
N ASN A 250 -8.79 -25.91 3.93
CA ASN A 250 -7.88 -26.05 5.06
C ASN A 250 -6.63 -26.92 4.73
N GLY A 251 -6.48 -27.29 3.45
CA GLY A 251 -5.36 -28.09 2.93
C GLY A 251 -4.44 -27.27 2.03
N LEU A 252 -3.82 -27.93 1.05
CA LEU A 252 -2.92 -27.32 0.05
C LEU A 252 -3.64 -26.46 -1.00
N GLY A 253 -4.97 -26.57 -1.12
CA GLY A 253 -5.76 -25.75 -2.05
C GLY A 253 -5.51 -26.00 -3.54
N LEU A 254 -4.87 -27.11 -3.92
CA LEU A 254 -4.56 -27.40 -5.33
C LEU A 254 -5.84 -27.59 -6.15
N GLY A 255 -5.98 -26.83 -7.25
CA GLY A 255 -7.16 -26.89 -8.12
C GLY A 255 -8.43 -26.27 -7.52
N ALA A 256 -8.31 -25.56 -6.39
CA ALA A 256 -9.40 -24.75 -5.87
C ALA A 256 -9.52 -23.45 -6.68
N ILE A 257 -10.75 -23.10 -7.06
CA ILE A 257 -11.10 -21.89 -7.79
C ILE A 257 -11.93 -21.03 -6.85
N GLY A 258 -11.43 -19.85 -6.50
CA GLY A 258 -12.17 -18.86 -5.72
C GLY A 258 -12.67 -17.74 -6.62
N PHE A 259 -13.95 -17.39 -6.50
CA PHE A 259 -14.54 -16.19 -7.13
C PHE A 259 -14.60 -15.00 -6.15
N ASP A 260 -14.03 -15.17 -4.96
CA ASP A 260 -13.85 -14.13 -3.97
C ASP A 260 -12.43 -13.57 -4.04
N TRP A 261 -12.34 -12.33 -4.53
CA TRP A 261 -11.07 -11.62 -4.65
C TRP A 261 -10.36 -11.45 -3.30
N ASN A 262 -11.12 -11.21 -2.21
CA ASN A 262 -10.52 -11.02 -0.89
C ASN A 262 -9.90 -12.31 -0.35
N ALA A 263 -10.58 -13.44 -0.53
CA ALA A 263 -10.07 -14.75 -0.14
C ALA A 263 -8.81 -15.13 -0.95
N CYS A 264 -8.78 -14.80 -2.24
CA CYS A 264 -7.60 -15.04 -3.09
C CYS A 264 -6.40 -14.17 -2.68
N ILE A 265 -6.58 -12.85 -2.52
CA ILE A 265 -5.45 -11.95 -2.23
C ILE A 265 -4.95 -12.05 -0.79
N ALA A 266 -5.78 -12.48 0.16
CA ALA A 266 -5.39 -12.60 1.57
C ALA A 266 -4.22 -13.59 1.77
N PHE A 267 -4.14 -14.62 0.93
CA PHE A 267 -3.08 -15.63 1.01
C PHE A 267 -1.98 -15.45 -0.04
N PHE A 268 -2.34 -15.06 -1.27
CA PHE A 268 -1.40 -15.02 -2.40
C PHE A 268 -0.87 -13.62 -2.72
N GLY A 269 -1.32 -12.57 -2.01
CA GLY A 269 -1.08 -11.20 -2.41
C GLY A 269 -1.85 -10.84 -3.69
N SER A 270 -1.59 -9.66 -4.25
CA SER A 270 -2.30 -9.21 -5.45
C SER A 270 -1.53 -9.55 -6.73
N PRO A 271 -1.99 -10.52 -7.54
CA PRO A 271 -1.30 -10.92 -8.76
C PRO A 271 -1.36 -9.85 -9.86
N ILE A 272 -2.29 -8.89 -9.75
CA ILE A 272 -2.36 -7.73 -10.65
C ILE A 272 -1.19 -6.78 -10.40
N LEU A 273 -0.74 -6.68 -9.15
CA LEU A 273 0.30 -5.75 -8.74
C LEU A 273 1.69 -6.36 -8.89
N VAL A 274 1.82 -7.65 -8.61
CA VAL A 274 3.07 -8.38 -8.75
C VAL A 274 2.75 -9.75 -9.36
N PRO A 275 2.83 -9.89 -10.70
CA PRO A 275 2.38 -11.12 -11.37
C PRO A 275 3.26 -12.34 -11.11
N PHE A 276 4.49 -12.15 -10.61
CA PHE A 276 5.50 -13.22 -10.48
C PHE A 276 6.16 -13.30 -9.08
N TRP A 277 5.52 -12.79 -8.03
CA TRP A 277 6.07 -12.79 -6.66
C TRP A 277 5.10 -13.32 -5.63
#